data_AF-A0A853I9A3-F1
#
_entry.id   AF-A0A853I9A3-F1
#
_cell.length_a   1.000
_cell.length_b   1.000
_cell.length_c   1.000
_cell.angle_alpha   90.00
_cell.angle_beta   90.00
_cell.angle_gamma   90.00
#
_symmetry.space_group_name_H-M   'P 1'
#
loop_
_entity.id
_entity.type
_entity.pdbx_description
1 polymer ?
#
loop_
_entity_poly.entity_id
_entity_poly.type
_entity_poly.pdbx_seq_one_letter_code
_entity_poly.pdbx_strand_id
1 'polypeptide(L)'
;MVSWLWKYGLLLGWLIIAPVSWASESIGRYQVYTASSVKEGKPIAIKLDTFTGDSWFFNGDYWQKMKETGAKNNYKQPSYLLSITDSKGGLVIFRFSTVNGSSWSYSDNGWGYIHNEAPKQEEPN
;
A
#
# COMPACT_ATOMS: atom_id res chain seq x y z
N MET A 1 17.73 65.67 12.89
CA MET A 1 18.40 64.42 13.30
C MET A 1 17.30 63.42 13.63
N VAL A 2 17.49 62.11 13.34
CA VAL A 2 16.52 60.99 13.41
C VAL A 2 15.67 60.82 12.11
N SER A 3 16.19 60.09 11.10
CA SER A 3 16.02 58.62 10.88
C SER A 3 14.60 58.29 10.35
N TRP A 4 14.33 58.30 9.04
CA TRP A 4 14.60 57.23 8.04
C TRP A 4 14.30 55.82 8.56
N LEU A 5 13.03 55.38 8.55
CA LEU A 5 12.68 53.96 8.76
C LEU A 5 11.21 53.61 8.49
N TRP A 6 10.61 53.96 7.35
CA TRP A 6 9.34 53.36 6.92
C TRP A 6 9.36 53.08 5.41
N LYS A 7 10.11 52.04 5.01
CA LYS A 7 10.12 51.57 3.61
C LYS A 7 9.85 50.08 3.41
N TYR A 8 9.62 49.30 4.48
CA TYR A 8 9.41 47.85 4.34
C TYR A 8 8.42 47.35 5.39
N GLY A 9 7.13 47.60 5.17
CA GLY A 9 6.04 47.11 6.01
C GLY A 9 5.18 46.10 5.26
N LEU A 10 5.55 44.83 5.37
CA LEU A 10 4.72 43.62 5.17
C LEU A 10 3.86 43.54 3.90
N LEU A 11 4.46 43.02 2.82
CA LEU A 11 3.72 42.13 1.92
C LEU A 11 3.58 40.78 2.62
N LEU A 12 2.51 40.63 3.41
CA LEU A 12 2.01 39.33 3.86
C LEU A 12 1.51 38.58 2.63
N GLY A 13 2.45 37.91 1.96
CA GLY A 13 2.15 36.90 0.96
C GLY A 13 1.30 35.83 1.62
N TRP A 14 0.03 35.78 1.23
CA TRP A 14 -0.84 34.65 1.51
C TRP A 14 -0.23 33.44 0.79
N LEU A 15 0.62 32.71 1.50
CA LEU A 15 1.03 31.38 1.08
C LEU A 15 -0.19 30.48 1.28
N ILE A 16 -1.08 30.49 0.29
CA ILE A 16 -2.12 29.48 0.17
C ILE A 16 -1.37 28.18 -0.10
N ILE A 17 -1.06 27.44 0.97
CA ILE A 17 -0.74 26.02 0.87
C ILE A 17 -2.08 25.39 0.49
N ALA A 18 -2.38 25.34 -0.80
CA ALA A 18 -3.40 24.44 -1.28
C ALA A 18 -2.94 23.04 -0.84
N PRO A 19 -3.72 22.28 -0.05
CA PRO A 19 -3.48 20.87 0.04
C PRO A 19 -3.52 20.38 -1.41
N VAL A 20 -2.40 19.85 -1.89
CA VAL A 20 -2.40 19.06 -3.12
C VAL A 20 -3.22 17.83 -2.77
N SER A 21 -4.53 17.93 -2.92
CA SER A 21 -5.42 16.78 -2.98
C SER A 21 -4.96 16.01 -4.20
N TRP A 22 -4.14 14.99 -3.98
CA TRP A 22 -3.95 13.97 -5.00
C TRP A 22 -5.34 13.42 -5.28
N ALA A 23 -5.86 13.77 -6.45
CA ALA A 23 -7.15 13.34 -6.94
C ALA A 23 -7.28 11.83 -6.73
N SER A 24 -8.15 11.45 -5.80
CA SER A 24 -8.64 10.08 -5.63
C SER A 24 -9.61 9.79 -6.78
N GLU A 25 -9.11 9.72 -8.01
CA GLU A 25 -9.93 9.37 -9.18
C GLU A 25 -9.06 8.71 -10.26
N SER A 26 -8.45 7.59 -9.88
CA SER A 26 -8.46 6.38 -10.71
C SER A 26 -8.27 5.17 -9.78
N ILE A 27 -9.26 4.27 -9.74
CA ILE A 27 -8.99 2.87 -9.34
C ILE A 27 -8.21 2.27 -10.51
N GLY A 28 -6.95 2.70 -10.66
CA GLY A 28 -6.10 2.32 -11.76
C GLY A 28 -5.74 0.85 -11.66
N ARG A 29 -5.47 0.22 -12.82
CA ARG A 29 -4.89 -1.12 -12.87
C ARG A 29 -3.66 -1.24 -11.96
N TYR A 30 -2.85 -0.19 -11.88
CA TYR A 30 -1.71 -0.13 -10.98
C TYR A 30 -2.00 0.77 -9.77
N GLN A 31 -1.91 0.20 -8.57
CA GLN A 31 -2.03 0.92 -7.30
C GLN A 31 -0.71 0.86 -6.54
N VAL A 32 -0.29 1.98 -5.95
CA VAL A 32 0.93 2.07 -5.15
C VAL A 32 0.56 2.36 -3.71
N TYR A 33 1.10 1.55 -2.81
CA TYR A 33 0.91 1.63 -1.37
C TYR A 33 2.25 1.91 -0.71
N THR A 34 2.27 2.86 0.21
CA THR A 34 3.44 3.17 1.03
C THR A 34 3.06 3.02 2.50
N ALA A 35 3.96 2.44 3.28
CA ALA A 35 3.77 2.28 4.71
C ALA A 35 5.12 2.20 5.40
N SER A 36 5.13 2.51 6.68
CA SER A 36 6.30 2.33 7.55
C SER A 36 5.79 1.80 8.88
N SER A 37 6.47 0.79 9.45
CA SER A 37 6.16 0.35 10.80
C SER A 37 6.78 1.31 11.80
N VAL A 38 6.07 1.63 12.88
CA VAL A 38 6.60 2.41 14.00
C VAL A 38 7.81 1.70 14.64
N LYS A 39 7.87 0.36 14.56
CA LYS A 39 8.95 -0.45 15.15
C LYS A 39 10.22 -0.48 14.29
N GLU A 40 10.08 -0.63 12.98
CA GLU A 40 11.21 -0.81 12.07
C GLU A 40 11.69 0.51 11.46
N GLY A 41 10.82 1.53 11.41
CA GLY A 41 11.11 2.87 10.89
C GLY A 41 11.45 2.93 9.40
N LYS A 42 11.58 1.79 8.73
CA LYS A 42 11.90 1.69 7.31
C LYS A 42 10.62 1.75 6.49
N PRO A 43 10.44 2.78 5.65
CA PRO A 43 9.32 2.82 4.74
C PRO A 43 9.48 1.73 3.69
N ILE A 44 8.35 1.14 3.31
CA ILE A 44 8.23 0.25 2.17
C ILE A 44 7.28 0.88 1.15
N ALA A 45 7.47 0.51 -0.10
CA ALA A 45 6.55 0.85 -1.18
C ALA A 45 6.24 -0.41 -1.99
N ILE A 46 4.95 -0.68 -2.19
CA ILE A 46 4.44 -1.83 -2.94
C ILE A 46 3.56 -1.31 -4.06
N LYS A 47 3.80 -1.78 -5.27
CA LYS A 47 2.92 -1.58 -6.43
C LYS A 47 2.16 -2.87 -6.71
N LEU A 48 0.86 -2.77 -6.92
CA LEU A 48 -0.05 -3.88 -7.24
C LEU A 48 -0.69 -3.65 -8.61
N ASP A 49 -0.65 -4.65 -9.48
CA ASP A 49 -1.58 -4.79 -10.60
C ASP A 49 -2.88 -5.41 -10.09
N THR A 50 -3.94 -4.62 -9.96
CA THR A 50 -5.23 -5.04 -9.41
C THR A 50 -5.93 -6.07 -10.28
N PHE A 51 -5.54 -6.25 -11.54
CA PHE A 51 -6.17 -7.18 -12.48
C PHE A 51 -5.47 -8.54 -12.51
N THR A 52 -4.17 -8.58 -12.24
CA THR A 52 -3.38 -9.83 -12.30
C THR A 52 -2.91 -10.30 -10.93
N GLY A 53 -2.91 -9.39 -9.94
CA GLY A 53 -2.30 -9.61 -8.64
C GLY A 53 -0.78 -9.51 -8.68
N ASP A 54 -0.14 -9.30 -9.84
CA ASP A 54 1.30 -9.06 -9.90
C ASP A 54 1.68 -7.89 -8.99
N SER A 55 2.79 -8.02 -8.28
CA SER A 55 3.25 -6.98 -7.37
C SER A 55 4.74 -6.75 -7.47
N TRP A 56 5.15 -5.54 -7.11
CA TRP A 56 6.54 -5.11 -7.09
C TRP A 56 6.83 -4.37 -5.78
N PHE A 57 8.02 -4.55 -5.23
CA PHE A 57 8.53 -3.68 -4.18
C PHE A 57 9.53 -2.68 -4.76
N PHE A 58 9.65 -1.52 -4.12
CA PHE A 58 10.71 -0.57 -4.42
C PHE A 58 11.90 -0.83 -3.50
N ASN A 59 13.08 -1.07 -4.08
CA ASN A 59 14.31 -1.34 -3.33
C ASN A 59 15.12 -0.08 -2.96
N GLY A 60 14.68 1.10 -3.41
CA GLY A 60 15.40 2.37 -3.29
C GLY A 60 15.78 2.98 -4.64
N ASP A 61 15.96 2.14 -5.67
CA ASP A 61 16.40 2.57 -7.00
C ASP A 61 15.34 2.27 -8.08
N TYR A 62 14.73 1.07 -8.03
CA TYR A 62 13.75 0.62 -9.03
C TYR A 62 12.72 -0.36 -8.46
N TRP A 63 11.71 -0.64 -9.28
CA TRP A 63 10.65 -1.62 -8.97
C TRP A 63 11.11 -3.03 -9.30
N GLN A 64 11.17 -3.91 -8.30
CA GLN A 64 11.50 -5.31 -8.48
C GLN A 64 10.25 -6.18 -8.29
N LYS A 65 10.02 -7.11 -9.24
CA LYS A 65 8.85 -8.01 -9.19
C LYS A 65 8.99 -8.96 -8.00
N MET A 66 7.91 -9.09 -7.22
CA MET A 66 7.84 -9.98 -6.08
C MET A 66 7.67 -11.43 -6.54
N LYS A 67 8.36 -12.35 -5.88
CA LYS A 67 8.10 -13.78 -6.01
C LYS A 67 6.83 -14.14 -5.27
N GLU A 68 6.13 -15.18 -5.69
CA GLU A 68 4.94 -15.65 -4.99
C GLU A 68 4.84 -17.17 -4.99
N THR A 69 4.10 -17.67 -4.00
CA THR A 69 3.69 -19.07 -3.86
C THR A 69 2.17 -19.19 -4.02
N GLY A 70 1.72 -20.40 -4.36
CA GLY A 70 0.31 -20.67 -4.68
C GLY A 70 -0.08 -20.23 -6.09
N ALA A 71 -1.24 -20.70 -6.55
CA ALA A 71 -1.75 -20.35 -7.87
C ALA A 71 -2.53 -19.03 -7.81
N LYS A 72 -2.23 -18.12 -8.75
CA LYS A 72 -3.15 -17.02 -9.07
C LYS A 72 -4.37 -17.59 -9.78
N ASN A 73 -5.52 -16.96 -9.56
CA ASN A 73 -6.75 -17.40 -10.18
C ASN A 73 -6.78 -17.06 -11.68
N ASN A 74 -7.33 -17.95 -12.49
CA ASN A 74 -7.51 -17.77 -13.94
C ASN A 74 -8.90 -17.20 -14.30
N TYR A 75 -9.51 -16.39 -13.43
CA TYR A 75 -10.82 -15.80 -13.72
C TYR A 75 -10.73 -14.80 -14.87
N LYS A 76 -11.82 -14.65 -15.64
CA LYS A 76 -11.89 -13.67 -16.75
C LYS A 76 -11.73 -12.22 -16.30
N GLN A 77 -12.10 -11.92 -15.05
CA GLN A 77 -11.97 -10.61 -14.42
C GLN A 77 -11.43 -10.78 -13.00
N PRO A 78 -10.13 -11.06 -12.83
CA PRO A 78 -9.54 -11.11 -11.50
C PRO A 78 -9.51 -9.70 -10.92
N SER A 79 -9.70 -9.59 -9.62
CA SER A 79 -9.54 -8.33 -8.90
C SER A 79 -8.83 -8.60 -7.57
N TYR A 80 -7.84 -7.77 -7.28
CA TYR A 80 -6.96 -7.90 -6.13
C TYR A 80 -6.84 -6.58 -5.39
N LEU A 81 -6.69 -6.68 -4.07
CA LEU A 81 -6.50 -5.55 -3.17
C LEU A 81 -5.38 -5.84 -2.18
N LEU A 82 -4.76 -4.77 -1.66
CA LEU A 82 -3.81 -4.84 -0.55
C LEU A 82 -4.44 -4.25 0.71
N SER A 83 -4.20 -4.93 1.82
CA SER A 83 -4.45 -4.44 3.18
C SER A 83 -3.10 -4.33 3.89
N ILE A 84 -2.81 -3.17 4.45
CA ILE A 84 -1.60 -2.90 5.21
C ILE A 84 -2.01 -2.45 6.61
N THR A 85 -1.42 -3.05 7.63
CA THR A 85 -1.71 -2.74 9.03
C THR A 85 -0.42 -2.78 9.83
N ASP A 86 -0.21 -1.80 10.70
CA ASP A 86 0.90 -1.85 11.66
C ASP A 86 0.49 -2.64 12.90
N SER A 87 1.36 -3.50 13.39
CA SER A 87 1.14 -4.32 14.57
C SER A 87 2.28 -4.14 15.57
N LYS A 88 2.11 -4.63 16.80
CA LYS A 88 3.21 -4.68 17.79
C LYS A 88 4.43 -5.46 17.25
N GLY A 89 4.22 -6.39 16.32
CA GLY A 89 5.25 -7.22 15.71
C GLY A 89 6.04 -6.51 14.62
N GLY A 90 5.48 -5.46 14.01
CA GLY A 90 5.94 -4.87 12.76
C GLY A 90 4.78 -4.70 11.77
N LEU A 91 5.10 -4.31 10.54
CA LEU A 91 4.10 -4.16 9.49
C LEU A 91 3.56 -5.52 9.04
N VAL A 92 2.25 -5.63 8.91
CA VAL A 92 1.56 -6.80 8.37
C VAL A 92 0.87 -6.39 7.07
N ILE A 93 1.09 -7.15 6.01
CA ILE A 93 0.53 -6.86 4.69
C ILE A 93 -0.09 -8.11 4.11
N PHE A 94 -1.32 -7.96 3.65
CA PHE A 94 -2.05 -9.00 2.95
C PHE A 94 -2.45 -8.54 1.56
N ARG A 95 -2.34 -9.44 0.59
CA ARG A 95 -2.98 -9.35 -0.72
C ARG A 95 -4.14 -10.32 -0.74
N PHE A 96 -5.30 -9.90 -1.26
CA PHE A 96 -6.46 -10.77 -1.37
C PHE A 96 -7.11 -10.66 -2.73
N SER A 97 -7.63 -11.77 -3.23
CA SER A 97 -8.53 -11.79 -4.38
C SER A 97 -9.93 -11.44 -3.91
N THR A 98 -10.52 -10.39 -4.47
CA THR A 98 -11.90 -10.00 -4.18
C THR A 98 -12.93 -10.96 -4.79
N VAL A 99 -12.49 -11.86 -5.67
CA VAL A 99 -13.36 -12.82 -6.37
C VAL A 99 -13.61 -14.07 -5.53
N ASN A 100 -12.57 -14.64 -4.90
CA ASN A 100 -12.70 -15.91 -4.16
C ASN A 100 -12.11 -15.89 -2.75
N GLY A 101 -11.66 -14.74 -2.26
CA GLY A 101 -11.09 -14.61 -0.91
C GLY A 101 -9.71 -15.26 -0.73
N SER A 102 -9.11 -15.80 -1.78
CA SER A 102 -7.71 -16.28 -1.74
C SER A 102 -6.81 -15.16 -1.24
N SER A 103 -5.93 -15.50 -0.30
CA SER A 103 -5.14 -14.52 0.43
C SER A 103 -3.67 -14.89 0.45
N TRP A 104 -2.80 -13.88 0.47
CA TRP A 104 -1.36 -14.01 0.57
C TRP A 104 -0.84 -13.06 1.63
N SER A 105 0.14 -13.51 2.43
CA SER A 105 0.90 -12.67 3.35
C SER A 105 2.21 -12.22 2.71
N TYR A 106 2.60 -10.98 3.00
CA TYR A 106 3.90 -10.47 2.60
C TYR A 106 5.00 -10.97 3.54
N SER A 107 6.07 -11.52 2.98
CA SER A 107 7.29 -11.85 3.71
C SER A 107 8.48 -11.89 2.74
N ASP A 108 9.66 -11.47 3.19
CA ASP A 108 10.91 -11.53 2.42
C ASP A 108 10.83 -11.01 0.98
N ASN A 109 10.18 -9.85 0.79
CA ASN A 109 9.95 -9.23 -0.52
C ASN A 109 9.13 -10.11 -1.51
N GLY A 110 8.28 -10.99 -0.97
CA GLY A 110 7.44 -11.91 -1.73
C GLY A 110 6.08 -12.17 -1.09
N TRP A 111 5.31 -13.04 -1.75
CA TRP A 111 3.97 -13.45 -1.33
C TRP A 111 3.93 -14.92 -0.92
N GLY A 112 3.55 -15.18 0.32
CA GLY A 112 3.21 -16.51 0.85
C GLY A 112 1.70 -16.76 0.73
N TYR A 113 1.26 -17.82 0.04
CA TYR A 113 -0.17 -18.17 0.02
C TYR A 113 -0.64 -18.61 1.41
N ILE A 114 -1.80 -18.11 1.83
CA ILE A 114 -2.44 -18.51 3.08
C ILE A 114 -3.42 -19.63 2.74
N HIS A 115 -3.09 -20.86 3.12
CA HIS A 115 -3.97 -21.99 2.92
C HIS A 115 -5.17 -21.88 3.85
N ASN A 116 -6.36 -21.71 3.28
CA ASN A 116 -7.61 -21.77 4.03
C ASN A 116 -8.12 -23.21 3.99
N GLU A 117 -7.83 -24.00 5.03
CA GLU A 117 -8.63 -25.19 5.30
C GLU A 117 -10.03 -24.71 5.71
N ALA A 118 -11.08 -25.25 5.08
CA ALA A 118 -12.44 -24.98 5.56
C ALA A 118 -12.52 -25.41 7.04
N PRO A 119 -13.14 -24.61 7.94
CA PRO A 119 -13.33 -25.04 9.32
C PRO A 119 -14.07 -26.37 9.29
N LYS A 120 -13.50 -27.39 9.93
CA LYS A 120 -14.14 -28.69 10.07
C LYS A 120 -15.50 -28.44 10.73
N GLN A 121 -16.59 -28.85 10.08
CA GLN A 121 -17.88 -28.85 10.72
C GLN A 121 -17.77 -29.75 11.95
N GLU A 122 -17.91 -29.17 13.15
CA GLU A 122 -18.09 -29.95 14.36
C GLU A 122 -19.40 -30.70 14.19
N GLU A 123 -19.34 -32.04 14.12
CA GLU A 123 -20.55 -32.86 14.12
C GLU A 123 -21.32 -32.56 15.42
N PRO A 124 -22.64 -32.31 15.34
CA PRO A 124 -23.44 -32.10 16.53
C PRO A 124 -23.39 -33.37 17.40
N ASN A 125 -22.86 -33.22 18.62
CA ASN A 125 -22.91 -34.24 19.68
C ASN A 125 -24.36 -34.55 20.09
#